data_AF-A0A0M3IFC6-F1
#
_entry.id   AF-A0A0M3IFC6-F1
#
_cell.length_a   1.000
_cell.length_b   1.000
_cell.length_c   1.000
_cell.angle_alpha   90.00
_cell.angle_beta   90.00
_cell.angle_gamma   90.00
#
_symmetry.space_group_name_H-M   'P 1'
#
loop_
_entity.id
_entity.type
_entity.pdbx_description
1 polymer ?
#
loop_
_entity_poly.entity_id
_entity_poly.type
_entity_poly.pdbx_seq_one_letter_code
_entity_poly.pdbx_strand_id
1 'polypeptide(L)'
;MGSRVNVCSVSVLDNPAKFTDPFKLEITFEAFEPLPDAAAMGSRVNVCSVSVLDNPAKFTDPFKLEITFEAFEPLPDDLDWELVYVGAAESEKYDQVLDSVLVGPVVEGRHKFIFEADGPDPSKIPEDDIVGVTVLLLKCSYREQLFIKVGWFVTLEYTDPEMKENPPPTPVLDKVNISLRRLSSTYSGA
;
A
#
# COMPACT_ATOMS: atom_id res chain seq x y z
N MET A 1 2.72 28.26 14.16
CA MET A 1 2.68 27.78 12.77
C MET A 1 1.25 27.92 12.29
N GLY A 2 0.97 28.89 11.42
CA GLY A 2 -0.38 29.12 10.89
C GLY A 2 -0.63 28.27 9.65
N SER A 3 -1.88 27.85 9.42
CA SER A 3 -2.29 27.18 8.19
C SER A 3 -2.00 28.06 6.98
N ARG A 4 -1.44 27.50 5.91
CA ARG A 4 -1.09 28.21 4.66
C ARG A 4 -2.28 28.41 3.72
N VAL A 5 -3.42 27.79 4.06
CA VAL A 5 -4.66 27.83 3.29
C VAL A 5 -5.82 28.08 4.26
N ASN A 6 -6.79 28.88 3.81
CA ASN A 6 -8.07 29.08 4.47
C ASN A 6 -9.20 28.51 3.61
N VAL A 7 -10.02 27.63 4.19
CA VAL A 7 -11.23 27.15 3.50
C VAL A 7 -12.29 28.23 3.58
N CYS A 8 -12.67 28.79 2.44
CA CYS A 8 -13.64 29.88 2.34
C CYS A 8 -15.08 29.35 2.39
N SER A 9 -15.35 28.22 1.72
CA SER A 9 -16.67 27.58 1.71
C SER A 9 -16.59 26.11 1.37
N VAL A 10 -17.54 25.34 1.91
CA VAL A 10 -17.81 23.96 1.52
C VAL A 10 -19.30 23.86 1.18
N SER A 11 -19.60 23.51 -0.06
CA SER A 11 -20.96 23.36 -0.56
C SER A 11 -21.20 21.92 -0.99
N VAL A 12 -22.32 21.35 -0.57
CA VAL A 12 -22.78 20.05 -1.08
C VAL A 12 -23.49 20.30 -2.41
N LEU A 13 -22.90 19.82 -3.49
CA LEU A 13 -23.52 19.86 -4.81
C LEU A 13 -24.64 18.81 -4.88
N ASP A 14 -25.65 19.10 -5.69
CA ASP A 14 -26.79 18.21 -5.94
C ASP A 14 -27.62 17.83 -4.70
N ASN A 15 -27.72 18.71 -3.69
CA ASN A 15 -28.58 18.49 -2.52
C ASN A 15 -30.03 18.98 -2.77
N PRO A 16 -31.07 18.13 -2.66
CA PRO A 16 -31.06 16.74 -2.19
C PRO A 16 -30.63 15.72 -3.25
N ALA A 17 -29.63 14.91 -2.90
CA ALA A 17 -29.13 13.81 -3.72
C ALA A 17 -29.83 12.50 -3.36
N LYS A 18 -29.84 11.51 -4.27
CA LYS A 18 -30.26 10.15 -3.90
C LYS A 18 -29.18 9.54 -3.00
N PHE A 19 -29.61 8.70 -2.07
CA PHE A 19 -28.70 7.99 -1.15
C PHE A 19 -27.60 7.18 -1.86
N THR A 20 -27.87 6.71 -3.09
CA THR A 20 -26.94 5.92 -3.89
C THR A 20 -25.96 6.76 -4.71
N ASP A 21 -26.18 8.09 -4.80
CA ASP A 21 -25.35 8.95 -5.62
C ASP A 21 -24.07 9.32 -4.85
N PRO A 22 -22.91 9.39 -5.52
CA PRO A 22 -21.68 9.82 -4.88
C PRO A 22 -21.81 11.26 -4.38
N PHE A 23 -21.37 11.51 -3.14
CA PHE A 23 -21.33 12.85 -2.57
C PHE A 23 -20.42 13.75 -3.41
N LYS A 24 -20.97 14.87 -3.89
CA LYS A 24 -20.20 15.89 -4.58
C LYS A 24 -20.06 17.10 -3.68
N LEU A 25 -18.82 17.49 -3.43
CA LEU A 25 -18.47 18.65 -2.63
C LEU A 25 -17.74 19.66 -3.52
N GLU A 26 -18.16 20.91 -3.45
CA GLU A 26 -17.38 22.04 -3.95
C GLU A 26 -16.71 22.71 -2.76
N ILE A 27 -15.38 22.74 -2.76
CA ILE A 27 -14.58 23.38 -1.71
C ILE A 27 -13.86 24.56 -2.33
N THR A 28 -14.15 25.76 -1.83
CA THR A 28 -13.44 26.98 -2.20
C THR A 28 -12.45 27.30 -1.11
N PHE A 29 -11.21 27.59 -1.47
CA PHE A 29 -10.16 27.99 -0.53
C PHE A 29 -9.33 29.14 -1.08
N GLU A 30 -8.75 29.91 -0.16
CA GLU A 30 -7.83 31.00 -0.44
C GLU A 30 -6.44 30.64 0.11
N ALA A 31 -5.41 30.78 -0.72
CA ALA A 31 -4.03 30.64 -0.31
C ALA A 31 -3.46 32.03 -0.01
N PHE A 32 -2.84 32.20 1.16
CA PHE A 32 -2.28 33.51 1.58
C PHE A 32 -0.89 33.80 0.97
N GLU A 33 -0.28 32.80 0.34
CA GLU A 33 0.98 32.90 -0.39
C GLU A 33 0.77 32.18 -1.73
N PRO A 34 1.48 32.58 -2.81
CA PRO A 34 1.50 31.79 -4.04
C PRO A 34 1.87 30.37 -3.65
N LEU A 35 0.99 29.42 -3.96
CA LEU A 35 1.36 28.02 -3.86
C LEU A 35 2.61 27.87 -4.72
N PRO A 36 3.73 27.34 -4.17
CA PRO A 36 4.84 26.94 -5.04
C PRO A 36 4.24 26.13 -6.17
N ASP A 37 4.75 26.30 -7.39
CA ASP A 37 4.32 25.56 -8.57
C ASP A 37 3.91 24.14 -8.16
N ALA A 38 2.79 23.60 -8.63
CA ALA A 38 2.35 22.28 -8.15
C ALA A 38 3.44 21.18 -8.37
N ALA A 39 4.44 21.45 -9.22
CA ALA A 39 5.68 20.69 -9.37
C ALA A 39 6.68 20.81 -8.19
N ALA A 40 6.71 21.94 -7.48
CA ALA A 40 7.59 22.23 -6.34
C ALA A 40 7.02 21.82 -4.96
N MET A 41 5.72 21.48 -4.87
CA MET A 41 5.12 20.85 -3.68
C MET A 41 4.66 19.40 -3.92
N GLY A 42 5.04 18.80 -5.05
CA GLY A 42 4.78 17.40 -5.36
C GLY A 42 5.95 16.51 -4.95
N SER A 43 5.67 15.30 -4.50
CA SER A 43 6.67 14.25 -4.40
C SER A 43 7.45 14.17 -5.72
N ARG A 44 8.79 14.23 -5.67
CA ARG A 44 9.69 14.12 -6.84
C ARG A 44 9.53 12.81 -7.60
N VAL A 45 8.90 11.84 -6.93
CA VAL A 45 8.56 10.52 -7.47
C VAL A 45 7.07 10.25 -7.26
N ASN A 46 6.40 9.82 -8.31
CA ASN A 46 5.00 9.41 -8.28
C ASN A 46 4.86 7.94 -8.64
N VAL A 47 4.09 7.16 -7.86
CA VAL A 47 3.78 5.77 -8.23
C VAL A 47 2.56 5.75 -9.12
N CYS A 48 2.78 5.43 -10.39
CA CYS A 48 1.71 5.34 -11.39
C CYS A 48 0.83 4.10 -11.16
N SER A 49 1.46 2.94 -10.90
CA SER A 49 0.72 1.69 -10.67
C SER A 49 1.54 0.69 -9.89
N VAL A 50 0.85 -0.08 -9.05
CA VAL A 50 1.37 -1.32 -8.47
C VAL A 50 0.36 -2.42 -8.72
N SER A 51 0.80 -3.46 -9.44
CA SER A 51 -0.03 -4.60 -9.81
C SER A 51 0.51 -5.85 -9.13
N VAL A 52 -0.33 -6.52 -8.35
CA VAL A 52 0.02 -7.83 -7.78
C VAL A 52 -0.11 -8.87 -8.88
N LEU A 53 0.98 -9.60 -9.13
CA LEU A 53 1.03 -10.72 -10.06
C LEU A 53 0.72 -12.03 -9.32
N ASP A 54 0.36 -13.07 -10.06
CA ASP A 54 0.13 -14.42 -9.52
C ASP A 54 -0.88 -14.51 -8.36
N ASN A 55 -1.91 -13.65 -8.34
CA ASN A 55 -2.93 -13.59 -7.28
C ASN A 55 -4.30 -14.17 -7.74
N PRO A 56 -4.91 -15.13 -7.01
CA PRO A 56 -4.47 -15.72 -5.74
C PRO A 56 -3.30 -16.71 -5.87
N ALA A 57 -2.50 -16.80 -4.81
CA ALA A 57 -1.28 -17.62 -4.73
C ALA A 57 -1.37 -18.62 -3.56
N LYS A 58 -0.45 -19.60 -3.49
CA LYS A 58 -0.28 -20.40 -2.28
C LYS A 58 0.47 -19.62 -1.20
N PHE A 59 0.34 -20.05 0.05
CA PHE A 59 1.06 -19.44 1.16
C PHE A 59 2.60 -19.40 0.96
N THR A 60 3.14 -20.44 0.34
CA THR A 60 4.58 -20.61 0.14
C THR A 60 5.11 -19.99 -1.16
N ASP A 61 4.22 -19.46 -2.01
CA ASP A 61 4.64 -18.81 -3.26
C ASP A 61 5.14 -17.39 -2.95
N PRO A 62 6.16 -16.89 -3.67
CA PRO A 62 6.66 -15.53 -3.46
C PRO A 62 5.66 -14.48 -3.93
N PHE A 63 5.63 -13.32 -3.27
CA PHE A 63 4.90 -12.16 -3.73
C PHE A 63 5.62 -11.51 -4.91
N LYS A 64 4.88 -11.21 -5.97
CA LYS A 64 5.37 -10.49 -7.14
C LYS A 64 4.56 -9.23 -7.40
N LEU A 65 5.23 -8.09 -7.40
CA LEU A 65 4.61 -6.78 -7.63
C LEU A 65 5.24 -6.15 -8.87
N GLU A 66 4.43 -5.87 -9.90
CA GLU A 66 4.86 -5.00 -10.99
C GLU A 66 4.66 -3.54 -10.55
N ILE A 67 5.76 -2.85 -10.31
CA ILE A 67 5.77 -1.46 -9.87
C ILE A 67 6.12 -0.57 -11.05
N THR A 68 5.30 0.45 -11.29
CA THR A 68 5.58 1.52 -12.24
C THR A 68 5.53 2.85 -11.54
N PHE A 69 6.63 3.60 -11.61
CA PHE A 69 6.75 4.93 -11.02
C PHE A 69 7.35 5.92 -12.02
N GLU A 70 7.20 7.21 -11.75
CA GLU A 70 7.70 8.31 -12.56
C GLU A 70 8.51 9.25 -11.65
N ALA A 71 9.76 9.51 -12.04
CA ALA A 71 10.60 10.51 -11.42
C ALA A 71 10.54 11.79 -12.26
N PHE A 72 10.18 12.92 -11.64
CA PHE A 72 10.08 14.21 -12.33
C PHE A 72 11.42 14.93 -12.46
N GLU A 73 12.44 14.45 -11.75
CA GLU A 73 13.82 14.92 -11.83
C GLU A 73 14.78 13.77 -11.48
N PRO A 74 16.06 13.85 -11.88
CA PRO A 74 17.05 12.85 -11.49
C PRO A 74 17.24 12.80 -9.98
N LEU A 75 17.18 11.59 -9.40
CA LEU A 75 17.46 11.36 -7.99
C LEU A 75 18.92 10.93 -7.83
N PRO A 76 19.73 11.68 -7.06
CA PRO A 76 21.13 11.34 -6.84
C PRO A 76 21.34 10.10 -5.97
N ASP A 77 20.39 9.79 -5.08
CA ASP A 77 20.44 8.62 -4.18
C ASP A 77 19.38 7.58 -4.59
N ASP A 78 19.47 6.40 -3.98
CA ASP A 78 18.58 5.28 -4.28
C ASP A 78 17.19 5.44 -3.61
N LEU A 79 16.17 4.94 -4.29
CA LEU A 79 14.87 4.67 -3.69
C LEU A 79 14.91 3.34 -2.95
N ASP A 80 14.50 3.33 -1.69
CA ASP A 80 14.39 2.13 -0.88
C ASP A 80 12.95 1.62 -0.92
N TRP A 81 12.74 0.46 -1.54
CA TRP A 81 11.46 -0.23 -1.61
C TRP A 81 11.45 -1.37 -0.61
N GLU A 82 10.50 -1.34 0.32
CA GLU A 82 10.37 -2.35 1.38
C GLU A 82 8.99 -2.98 1.30
N LEU A 83 8.92 -4.32 1.28
CA LEU A 83 7.66 -5.05 1.38
C LEU A 83 7.50 -5.62 2.79
N VAL A 84 6.44 -5.22 3.47
CA VAL A 84 6.20 -5.59 4.88
C VAL A 84 4.89 -6.36 5.02
N TYR A 85 4.97 -7.51 5.65
CA TYR A 85 3.82 -8.30 6.07
C TYR A 85 3.47 -7.96 7.52
N VAL A 86 2.23 -7.56 7.76
CA VAL A 86 1.73 -7.30 9.13
C VAL A 86 1.41 -8.65 9.78
N GLY A 87 2.14 -9.01 10.84
CA GLY A 87 2.00 -10.33 11.45
C GLY A 87 0.80 -10.44 12.38
N ALA A 88 0.42 -9.33 13.03
CA ALA A 88 -0.77 -9.26 13.87
C ALA A 88 -1.35 -7.84 13.83
N ALA A 89 -2.67 -7.72 13.72
CA ALA A 89 -3.34 -6.41 13.63
C ALA A 89 -3.15 -5.55 14.89
N GLU A 90 -2.93 -6.18 16.04
CA GLU A 90 -2.83 -5.50 17.34
C GLU A 90 -1.39 -5.09 17.69
N SER A 91 -0.37 -5.57 16.96
CA SER A 91 1.02 -5.31 17.31
C SER A 91 1.98 -5.38 16.13
N GLU A 92 2.75 -4.30 15.95
CA GLU A 92 3.86 -4.22 14.99
C GLU A 92 5.04 -5.15 15.34
N LYS A 93 5.02 -5.79 16.52
CA LYS A 93 6.07 -6.72 16.96
C LYS A 93 6.22 -7.92 16.02
N TYR A 94 5.13 -8.31 15.37
CA TYR A 94 5.08 -9.46 14.47
C TYR A 94 5.26 -9.05 13.00
N ASP A 95 5.45 -7.76 12.72
CA ASP A 95 5.67 -7.27 11.37
C ASP A 95 6.99 -7.80 10.82
N GLN A 96 6.93 -8.29 9.59
CA GLN A 96 8.09 -8.88 8.93
C GLN A 96 8.38 -8.08 7.67
N VAL A 97 9.58 -7.53 7.59
CA VAL A 97 10.13 -7.07 6.30
C VAL A 97 10.45 -8.32 5.50
N LEU A 98 9.71 -8.54 4.42
CA LEU A 98 9.86 -9.70 3.54
C LEU A 98 11.11 -9.55 2.67
N ASP A 99 11.25 -8.37 2.05
CA ASP A 99 12.46 -8.00 1.30
C ASP A 99 12.59 -6.48 1.19
N SER A 100 13.80 -6.02 0.87
CA SER A 100 14.09 -4.63 0.54
C SER A 100 14.99 -4.50 -0.69
N VAL A 101 14.65 -3.55 -1.56
CA VAL A 101 15.34 -3.32 -2.83
C VAL A 101 15.68 -1.84 -2.98
N LEU A 102 16.97 -1.57 -3.19
CA LEU A 102 17.47 -0.24 -3.56
C LEU A 102 17.42 -0.08 -5.07
N VAL A 103 16.76 0.98 -5.54
CA VAL A 103 16.65 1.33 -6.96
C VAL A 103 17.26 2.71 -7.18
N GLY A 104 18.47 2.74 -7.74
CA GLY A 104 19.11 3.98 -8.17
C GLY A 104 20.51 3.79 -8.75
N PRO A 105 21.15 4.88 -9.22
CA PRO A 105 20.60 6.24 -9.32
C PRO A 105 19.45 6.33 -10.34
N VAL A 106 18.39 7.09 -10.02
CA VAL A 106 17.18 7.16 -10.86
C VAL A 106 17.25 8.38 -11.77
N VAL A 107 17.15 8.16 -13.09
CA VAL A 107 17.03 9.25 -14.07
C VAL A 107 15.59 9.76 -14.16
N GLU A 108 15.40 10.99 -14.62
CA GLU A 108 14.08 11.54 -14.92
C GLU A 108 13.32 10.65 -15.92
N GLY A 109 12.03 10.46 -15.69
CA GLY A 109 11.12 9.71 -16.54
C GLY A 109 10.43 8.55 -15.83
N ARG A 110 9.79 7.69 -16.64
CA ARG A 110 8.97 6.57 -16.16
C ARG A 110 9.76 5.27 -16.12
N HIS A 111 9.70 4.61 -14.97
CA HIS A 111 10.40 3.37 -14.67
C HIS A 111 9.42 2.26 -14.33
N LYS A 112 9.79 1.03 -14.67
CA LYS A 112 9.03 -0.17 -14.35
C LYS A 112 9.99 -1.29 -13.95
N PHE A 113 9.67 -2.00 -12.88
CA PHE A 113 10.38 -3.20 -12.46
C PHE A 113 9.45 -4.18 -11.76
N ILE A 114 9.92 -5.42 -11.60
CA ILE A 114 9.24 -6.46 -10.82
C ILE A 114 9.96 -6.56 -9.48
N PHE A 115 9.21 -6.39 -8.41
CA PHE A 115 9.65 -6.66 -7.04
C PHE A 115 9.17 -8.06 -6.66
N GLU A 116 10.10 -8.93 -6.30
CA GLU A 116 9.81 -10.31 -5.89
C GLU A 116 10.33 -10.50 -4.47
N ALA A 117 9.51 -11.05 -3.58
CA ALA A 117 9.88 -11.33 -2.20
C ALA A 117 9.25 -12.63 -1.72
N ASP A 118 9.97 -13.36 -0.89
CA ASP A 118 9.46 -14.58 -0.27
C ASP A 118 8.27 -14.30 0.67
N GLY A 119 7.48 -15.33 0.96
CA GLY A 119 6.40 -15.26 1.94
C GLY A 119 6.90 -14.99 3.37
N PRO A 120 6.01 -14.58 4.30
CA PRO A 120 6.39 -14.38 5.70
C PRO A 120 6.78 -15.70 6.37
N ASP A 121 7.61 -15.62 7.41
CA ASP A 121 7.95 -16.76 8.25
C ASP A 121 6.76 -17.10 9.16
N PRO A 122 6.11 -18.28 9.00
CA PRO A 122 4.95 -18.68 9.80
C PRO A 122 5.26 -18.78 11.29
N SER A 123 6.52 -19.10 11.65
CA SER A 123 6.92 -19.30 13.05
C SER A 123 6.93 -18.00 13.86
N LYS A 124 6.91 -16.86 13.17
CA LYS A 124 6.86 -15.52 13.76
C LYS A 124 5.44 -14.94 13.75
N ILE A 125 4.45 -15.67 13.27
CA ILE A 125 3.04 -15.26 13.25
C ILE A 125 2.32 -16.02 14.37
N PRO A 126 1.48 -15.35 15.18
CA PRO A 126 0.61 -16.04 16.12
C PRO A 126 -0.28 -17.07 15.41
N GLU A 127 -0.42 -18.28 15.95
CA GLU A 127 -1.17 -19.37 15.28
C GLU A 127 -2.62 -18.98 14.94
N ASP A 128 -3.24 -18.17 15.80
CA ASP A 128 -4.60 -17.65 15.63
C ASP A 128 -4.72 -16.63 14.48
N ASP A 129 -3.61 -16.00 14.07
CA ASP A 129 -3.54 -14.98 13.01
C ASP A 129 -3.03 -15.53 11.66
N ILE A 130 -2.66 -16.82 11.59
CA ILE A 130 -2.19 -17.46 10.34
C ILE A 130 -3.33 -17.56 9.31
N VAL A 131 -4.56 -17.79 9.75
CA VAL A 131 -5.74 -17.90 8.88
C VAL A 131 -6.70 -16.76 9.22
N GLY A 132 -7.10 -15.99 8.22
CA GLY A 132 -7.92 -14.81 8.43
C GLY A 132 -7.58 -13.69 7.46
N VAL A 133 -7.54 -12.46 7.97
CA VAL A 133 -7.23 -11.27 7.17
C VAL A 133 -6.10 -10.50 7.83
N THR A 134 -5.09 -10.15 7.03
CA THR A 134 -4.01 -9.26 7.44
C THR A 134 -3.72 -8.22 6.35
N VAL A 135 -2.62 -7.47 6.48
CA VAL A 135 -2.22 -6.39 5.58
C VAL A 135 -0.80 -6.62 5.07
N LEU A 136 -0.61 -6.43 3.77
CA LEU A 136 0.70 -6.30 3.12
C LEU A 136 0.93 -4.84 2.78
N LEU A 137 2.11 -4.31 3.09
CA LEU A 137 2.47 -2.90 2.91
C LEU A 137 3.72 -2.81 2.04
N LEU A 138 3.58 -2.18 0.87
CA LEU A 138 4.72 -1.71 0.09
C LEU A 138 5.03 -0.28 0.52
N LYS A 139 6.24 -0.07 1.03
CA LYS A 139 6.76 1.23 1.42
C LYS A 139 7.82 1.65 0.40
N CYS A 140 7.87 2.94 0.10
CA CYS A 140 9.01 3.52 -0.58
C CYS A 140 9.52 4.75 0.16
N SER A 141 10.82 4.74 0.42
CA SER A 141 11.54 5.77 1.13
C SER A 141 12.65 6.34 0.26
N TYR A 142 12.93 7.63 0.43
CA TYR A 142 14.07 8.30 -0.18
C TYR A 142 14.83 9.03 0.92
N ARG A 143 16.12 8.74 1.09
CA ARG A 143 16.94 9.27 2.20
C ARG A 143 16.27 9.07 3.57
N GLU A 144 15.80 7.85 3.84
CA GLU A 144 15.10 7.47 5.07
C GLU A 144 13.74 8.15 5.30
N GLN A 145 13.27 8.99 4.36
CA GLN A 145 11.96 9.61 4.43
C GLN A 145 10.95 8.78 3.64
N LEU A 146 9.99 8.17 4.35
CA LEU A 146 8.86 7.46 3.77
C LEU A 146 7.94 8.44 3.05
N PHE A 147 7.66 8.20 1.77
CA PHE A 147 6.78 9.07 0.98
C PHE A 147 5.69 8.32 0.19
N ILE A 148 5.83 7.00 0.02
CA ILE A 148 4.78 6.13 -0.51
C ILE A 148 4.50 5.00 0.46
N LYS A 149 3.21 4.75 0.70
CA LYS A 149 2.71 3.55 1.37
C LYS A 149 1.51 3.00 0.62
N VAL A 150 1.65 1.83 0.01
CA VAL A 150 0.56 1.11 -0.67
C VAL A 150 0.24 -0.13 0.14
N GLY A 151 -1.04 -0.34 0.45
CA GLY A 151 -1.47 -1.49 1.24
C GLY A 151 -2.45 -2.39 0.51
N TRP A 152 -2.40 -3.68 0.82
CA TRP A 152 -3.36 -4.69 0.40
C TRP A 152 -3.90 -5.43 1.62
N PHE A 153 -5.20 -5.70 1.63
CA PHE A 153 -5.73 -6.78 2.47
C PHE A 153 -5.26 -8.11 1.90
N VAL A 154 -4.72 -8.94 2.78
CA VAL A 154 -4.29 -10.30 2.49
C VAL A 154 -5.28 -11.21 3.19
N THR A 155 -6.06 -11.95 2.41
CA THR A 155 -6.99 -12.96 2.93
C THR A 155 -6.32 -14.32 2.84
N LEU A 156 -6.15 -14.97 3.99
CA LEU A 156 -5.60 -16.32 4.13
C LEU A 156 -6.74 -17.28 4.46
N GLU A 157 -7.08 -18.14 3.50
CA GLU A 157 -8.19 -19.08 3.64
C GLU A 157 -7.79 -20.49 3.22
N TYR A 158 -8.35 -21.49 3.91
CA TYR A 158 -8.20 -22.88 3.48
C TYR A 158 -8.84 -23.11 2.12
N THR A 159 -8.23 -23.93 1.28
CA THR A 159 -8.84 -24.34 0.00
C THR A 159 -9.96 -25.35 0.17
N ASP A 160 -9.95 -26.09 1.29
CA ASP A 160 -10.85 -27.21 1.58
C ASP A 160 -12.09 -26.73 2.37
N PRO A 161 -13.32 -26.91 1.85
CA PRO A 161 -14.55 -26.46 2.53
C PRO A 161 -14.72 -27.02 3.94
N GLU A 162 -14.32 -28.28 4.18
CA GLU A 162 -14.44 -28.88 5.52
C GLU A 162 -13.53 -28.19 6.54
N MET A 163 -12.33 -27.79 6.11
CA MET A 163 -11.38 -27.05 6.95
C MET A 163 -11.78 -25.58 7.13
N LYS A 164 -12.59 -25.03 6.23
CA LYS A 164 -13.20 -23.70 6.43
C LYS A 164 -14.26 -23.72 7.52
N GLU A 165 -15.11 -24.74 7.53
CA GLU A 165 -16.17 -24.88 8.55
C GLU A 165 -15.62 -25.36 9.90
N ASN A 166 -14.64 -26.26 9.88
CA ASN A 166 -14.00 -26.83 11.05
C ASN A 166 -12.47 -26.66 10.95
N PRO A 167 -11.93 -25.48 11.29
CA PRO A 167 -10.50 -25.24 11.20
C PRO A 167 -9.72 -26.19 12.12
N PRO A 168 -8.63 -26.81 11.64
CA PRO A 168 -7.82 -27.69 12.46
C PRO A 168 -7.13 -26.88 13.59
N PRO A 169 -6.83 -27.51 14.75
CA PRO A 169 -6.16 -26.82 15.85
C PRO A 169 -4.77 -26.29 15.51
N THR A 170 -4.09 -26.94 14.56
CA THR A 170 -2.79 -26.51 14.05
C THR A 170 -2.94 -26.12 12.58
N PRO A 171 -2.53 -24.91 12.18
CA PRO A 171 -2.65 -24.46 10.80
C PRO A 171 -1.91 -25.34 9.79
N VAL A 172 -2.58 -25.73 8.70
CA VAL A 172 -2.00 -26.54 7.61
C VAL A 172 -1.66 -25.65 6.43
N LEU A 173 -0.46 -25.06 6.45
CA LEU A 173 -0.02 -24.04 5.49
C LEU A 173 -0.14 -24.46 4.02
N ASP A 174 0.12 -25.74 3.71
CA ASP A 174 0.02 -26.28 2.35
C ASP A 174 -1.39 -26.20 1.74
N LYS A 175 -2.40 -26.05 2.59
CA LYS A 175 -3.81 -25.92 2.19
C LYS A 175 -4.33 -24.49 2.32
N VAL A 176 -3.48 -23.52 2.61
CA VAL A 176 -3.84 -22.11 2.72
C VAL A 176 -3.53 -21.39 1.40
N ASN A 177 -4.55 -20.73 0.86
CA ASN A 177 -4.40 -19.81 -0.26
C ASN A 177 -4.39 -18.37 0.23
N ILE A 178 -3.56 -17.56 -0.42
CA ILE A 178 -3.44 -16.13 -0.19
C ILE A 178 -4.15 -15.39 -1.33
N SER A 179 -5.04 -14.46 -0.95
CA SER A 179 -5.71 -13.54 -1.88
C SER A 179 -5.47 -12.10 -1.48
N LEU A 180 -4.86 -11.30 -2.36
CA LEU A 180 -4.59 -9.89 -2.14
C LEU A 180 -5.69 -9.02 -2.75
N ARG A 181 -6.19 -8.06 -1.98
CA ARG A 181 -7.12 -7.03 -2.44
C ARG A 181 -6.58 -5.65 -2.08
N ARG A 182 -6.45 -4.79 -3.08
CA ARG A 182 -5.90 -3.44 -2.91
C ARG A 182 -6.78 -2.62 -1.95
N LEU A 183 -6.16 -1.95 -0.98
CA LEU A 183 -6.84 -0.96 -0.15
C LEU A 183 -7.10 0.28 -1.01
N SER A 184 -8.38 0.65 -1.17
CA SER A 184 -8.75 1.84 -1.93
C SER A 184 -8.53 3.11 -1.09
N SER A 185 -7.27 3.48 -0.88
CA SER A 185 -6.84 4.87 -0.66
C SER A 185 -5.31 4.95 -0.71
N THR A 186 -4.77 5.54 -1.78
CA THR A 186 -3.40 6.05 -1.77
C THR A 186 -3.41 7.40 -1.06
N TYR A 187 -2.85 7.46 0.15
CA TYR A 187 -2.46 8.72 0.77
C TYR A 187 -1.07 9.07 0.23
N SER A 188 -1.00 9.98 -0.75
CA SER A 188 0.25 10.64 -1.12
C SER A 188 0.39 11.86 -0.19
N GLY A 189 1.15 11.71 0.89
CA GLY A 189 1.41 12.81 1.82
C GLY A 189 2.90 12.95 2.08
N ALA A 190 3.52 13.94 1.44
CA ALA A 190 4.62 14.77 1.93
C ALA A 190 4.84 15.91 0.93
#